data_AF-A0A507EHH4-F1
#
_entry.id   AF-A0A507EHH4-F1
#
_cell.length_a   1.000
_cell.length_b   1.000
_cell.length_c   1.000
_cell.angle_alpha   90.00
_cell.angle_beta   90.00
_cell.angle_gamma   90.00
#
_symmetry.space_group_name_H-M   'P 1'
#
loop_
_entity.id
_entity.type
_entity.pdbx_description
1 polymer ?
#
loop_
_entity_poly.entity_id
_entity_poly.type
_entity_poly.pdbx_seq_one_letter_code
_entity_poly.pdbx_strand_id
1 'polypeptide(L)'
;MSDPELDREAIHITDEETLLFDRASKAGSGLSLVLCTIVLIIYAVMLRYQPKLGKRVSLKLVMVGIVCDFLYAMFYLLSALPQSAAEDKLCAATMFLQLAFLLGSLFSTASIGLNLLLVFVIKVGSDRPIERIYYSVSAVVALVVPLSALCAGRFGFDGAECWYRIDPEIESDVDAAFAWQWGTYYAWVLAVCCFCFVCGLLFQWSVHRPMGGSSKGGSDMAVESVTQNRPFSNTERLVRRAVQRIQWYCVVPILAHVWSLASDIQYHMTDYSSVWLWAAANFMSSAMGAFHALIFFIFDPSFHNAYNSARIYLVYKHYLRHFKAVEPLPMVSQRALRDVSSPTPSKISSLNVATSPTHSGIKQNSNGDSLDQTSSIAGKKTHLIPRVSDGKRSFMFHIVRVLLVRDNDIDKFLKGAQRKPSMRVNASTSSRVGGESTSMGTDKAVDALQDSIHVQEAEAADELDRL
;
A
#
# COMPACT_ATOMS: atom_id res chain seq x y z
N MET A 1 -65.60 -12.62 -23.81
CA MET A 1 -65.68 -11.24 -23.30
C MET A 1 -64.35 -11.03 -22.61
N SER A 2 -63.38 -10.62 -23.41
CA SER A 2 -61.97 -10.44 -23.07
C SER A 2 -61.88 -9.07 -22.41
N ASP A 3 -61.56 -9.04 -21.12
CA ASP A 3 -61.20 -7.78 -20.45
C ASP A 3 -59.91 -7.25 -21.08
N PRO A 4 -59.96 -6.13 -21.82
CA PRO A 4 -58.77 -5.50 -22.39
C PRO A 4 -58.11 -4.52 -21.39
N GLU A 5 -58.56 -4.49 -20.13
CA GLU A 5 -58.20 -3.46 -19.13
C GLU A 5 -57.37 -4.00 -17.95
N LEU A 6 -56.77 -5.18 -18.09
CA LEU A 6 -55.55 -5.51 -17.35
C LEU A 6 -54.34 -5.29 -18.26
N ASP A 7 -54.31 -4.11 -18.89
CA ASP A 7 -53.06 -3.41 -19.17
C ASP A 7 -52.30 -3.39 -17.84
N ARG A 8 -51.49 -4.43 -17.60
CA ARG A 8 -50.34 -4.31 -16.70
C ARG A 8 -49.72 -2.99 -17.12
N GLU A 9 -49.79 -1.99 -16.25
CA GLU A 9 -48.90 -0.85 -16.27
C GLU A 9 -47.51 -1.47 -16.32
N ALA A 10 -47.03 -1.76 -17.54
CA ALA A 10 -45.67 -2.16 -17.79
C ALA A 10 -44.90 -1.00 -17.22
N ILE A 11 -44.28 -1.25 -16.06
CA ILE A 11 -43.57 -0.26 -15.26
C ILE A 11 -42.75 0.53 -16.26
N HIS A 12 -43.24 1.72 -16.58
CA HIS A 12 -42.76 2.46 -17.72
C HIS A 12 -41.50 3.13 -17.21
N ILE A 13 -40.42 2.33 -17.13
CA ILE A 13 -39.10 2.82 -16.78
C ILE A 13 -38.85 3.96 -17.76
N THR A 14 -38.74 5.16 -17.21
CA THR A 14 -38.61 6.35 -18.04
C THR A 14 -37.26 6.29 -18.74
N ASP A 15 -37.18 6.78 -19.97
CA ASP A 15 -35.91 6.84 -20.72
C ASP A 15 -34.81 7.60 -19.93
N GLU A 16 -35.22 8.49 -19.02
CA GLU A 16 -34.32 9.21 -18.12
C GLU A 16 -33.69 8.30 -17.06
N GLU A 17 -34.45 7.35 -16.51
CA GLU A 17 -33.97 6.38 -15.53
C GLU A 17 -32.96 5.42 -16.18
N THR A 18 -33.29 4.85 -17.34
CA THR A 18 -32.36 3.96 -18.08
C THR A 18 -31.04 4.66 -18.41
N LEU A 19 -31.10 5.94 -18.79
CA LEU A 19 -29.92 6.76 -19.06
C LEU A 19 -29.08 7.01 -17.80
N LEU A 20 -29.70 7.19 -16.63
CA LEU A 20 -28.97 7.35 -15.36
C LEU A 20 -28.21 6.08 -15.00
N PHE A 21 -28.83 4.90 -15.18
CA PHE A 21 -28.19 3.61 -14.89
C PHE A 21 -27.01 3.36 -15.81
N ASP A 22 -27.18 3.59 -17.10
CA ASP A 22 -26.12 3.47 -18.11
C ASP A 22 -24.92 4.37 -17.78
N ARG A 23 -25.18 5.60 -17.33
CA ARG A 23 -24.10 6.51 -16.90
C ARG A 23 -23.41 6.04 -15.64
N ALA A 24 -24.16 5.54 -14.65
CA ALA A 24 -23.63 5.07 -13.39
C ALA A 24 -22.74 3.83 -13.57
N SER A 25 -23.22 2.84 -14.34
CA SER A 25 -22.53 1.60 -14.67
C SER A 25 -21.24 1.86 -15.46
N LYS A 26 -21.30 2.74 -16.47
CA LYS A 26 -20.13 3.16 -17.27
C LYS A 26 -19.12 3.93 -16.45
N ALA A 27 -19.56 4.82 -15.57
CA ALA A 27 -18.67 5.59 -14.70
C ALA A 27 -17.90 4.69 -13.72
N GLY A 28 -18.61 3.77 -13.04
CA GLY A 28 -17.98 2.84 -12.09
C GLY A 28 -17.00 1.89 -12.78
N SER A 29 -17.40 1.31 -13.92
CA SER A 29 -16.53 0.42 -14.72
C SER A 29 -15.31 1.15 -15.28
N GLY A 30 -15.50 2.35 -15.83
CA GLY A 30 -14.40 3.16 -16.35
C GLY A 30 -13.38 3.52 -15.28
N LEU A 31 -13.85 3.91 -14.09
CA LEU A 31 -12.99 4.17 -12.93
C LEU A 31 -12.21 2.91 -12.51
N SER A 32 -12.89 1.77 -12.45
CA SER A 32 -12.30 0.47 -12.13
C SER A 32 -11.19 0.09 -13.12
N LEU A 33 -11.44 0.19 -14.43
CA LEU A 33 -10.46 -0.12 -15.48
C LEU A 33 -9.22 0.77 -15.38
N VAL A 34 -9.40 2.08 -15.21
CA VAL A 34 -8.28 3.03 -15.09
C VAL A 34 -7.43 2.71 -13.87
N LEU A 35 -8.04 2.53 -12.70
CA LEU A 35 -7.29 2.28 -11.47
C LEU A 35 -6.63 0.90 -11.45
N CYS A 36 -7.30 -0.14 -11.93
CA CYS A 36 -6.70 -1.47 -12.08
C CYS A 36 -5.50 -1.42 -13.04
N THR A 37 -5.62 -0.71 -14.16
CA THR A 37 -4.50 -0.53 -15.12
C THR A 37 -3.31 0.15 -14.46
N ILE A 38 -3.54 1.19 -13.67
CA ILE A 38 -2.47 1.88 -12.92
C ILE A 38 -1.79 0.92 -11.94
N VAL A 39 -2.56 0.12 -11.18
CA VAL A 39 -2.01 -0.88 -10.25
C VAL A 39 -1.16 -1.93 -10.98
N LEU A 40 -1.64 -2.44 -12.12
CA LEU A 40 -0.91 -3.44 -12.92
C LEU A 40 0.40 -2.88 -13.48
N ILE A 41 0.40 -1.62 -13.96
CA ILE A 41 1.62 -0.94 -14.41
C ILE A 41 2.61 -0.77 -13.25
N ILE A 42 2.13 -0.32 -12.08
CA ILE A 42 2.96 -0.15 -10.89
C ILE A 42 3.54 -1.49 -10.45
N TYR A 43 2.75 -2.56 -10.47
CA TYR A 43 3.22 -3.90 -10.14
C TYR A 43 4.28 -4.39 -11.14
N ALA A 44 4.09 -4.17 -12.44
CA ALA A 44 5.09 -4.50 -13.46
C ALA A 44 6.41 -3.73 -13.26
N VAL A 45 6.32 -2.45 -12.90
CA VAL A 45 7.46 -1.62 -12.51
C VAL A 45 8.13 -2.19 -11.25
N MET A 46 7.36 -2.53 -10.22
CA MET A 46 7.88 -3.16 -8.99
C MET A 46 8.60 -4.48 -9.27
N LEU A 47 8.06 -5.32 -10.16
CA LEU A 47 8.73 -6.57 -10.57
C LEU A 47 10.08 -6.32 -11.24
N ARG A 48 10.17 -5.23 -12.03
CA ARG A 48 11.41 -4.89 -12.74
C ARG A 48 12.47 -4.28 -11.84
N TYR A 49 12.09 -3.42 -10.90
CA TYR A 49 13.05 -2.72 -10.04
C TYR A 49 13.32 -3.45 -8.71
N GLN A 50 12.35 -4.17 -8.17
CA GLN A 50 12.42 -4.85 -6.87
C GLN A 50 11.79 -6.26 -6.94
N PRO A 51 12.38 -7.19 -7.70
CA PRO A 51 11.83 -8.53 -7.88
C PRO A 51 11.69 -9.32 -6.57
N LYS A 52 12.46 -8.96 -5.53
CA LYS A 52 12.34 -9.55 -4.18
C LYS A 52 10.96 -9.26 -3.55
N LEU A 53 10.43 -8.04 -3.67
CA LEU A 53 9.09 -7.69 -3.13
C LEU A 53 7.97 -8.36 -3.93
N GLY A 54 8.14 -8.46 -5.25
CA GLY A 54 7.16 -9.07 -6.16
C GLY A 54 6.96 -10.58 -5.98
N LYS A 55 7.90 -11.27 -5.31
CA LYS A 55 7.80 -12.73 -5.09
C LYS A 55 6.84 -13.13 -3.97
N ARG A 56 6.34 -12.18 -3.16
CA ARG A 56 5.44 -12.46 -2.03
C ARG A 56 4.09 -13.01 -2.51
N VAL A 57 3.69 -14.16 -1.96
CA VAL A 57 2.44 -14.86 -2.34
C VAL A 57 1.21 -13.96 -2.19
N SER A 58 1.09 -13.24 -1.08
CA SER A 58 -0.04 -12.33 -0.85
C SER A 58 -0.14 -11.22 -1.90
N LEU A 59 0.99 -10.70 -2.39
CA LEU A 59 1.00 -9.66 -3.42
C LEU A 59 0.56 -10.22 -4.76
N LYS A 60 1.01 -11.43 -5.12
CA LYS A 60 0.58 -12.10 -6.34
C LYS A 60 -0.92 -12.42 -6.33
N LEU A 61 -1.46 -12.91 -5.21
CA LEU A 61 -2.90 -13.15 -5.05
C LEU A 61 -3.72 -11.87 -5.25
N VAL A 62 -3.24 -10.74 -4.73
CA VAL A 62 -3.87 -9.43 -4.94
C VAL A 62 -3.85 -9.06 -6.42
N MET A 63 -2.75 -9.32 -7.12
CA MET A 63 -2.66 -9.03 -8.55
C MET A 63 -3.58 -9.93 -9.38
N VAL A 64 -3.77 -11.20 -9.00
CA VAL A 64 -4.79 -12.05 -9.61
C VAL A 64 -6.18 -11.46 -9.39
N GLY A 65 -6.49 -11.01 -8.17
CA GLY A 65 -7.75 -10.30 -7.87
C GLY A 65 -7.95 -9.06 -8.74
N ILE A 66 -6.93 -8.19 -8.87
CA ILE A 66 -6.99 -6.99 -9.71
C ILE A 66 -7.16 -7.33 -11.20
N VAL A 67 -6.54 -8.41 -11.70
CA VAL A 67 -6.77 -8.88 -13.08
C VAL A 67 -8.21 -9.36 -13.25
N CYS A 68 -8.74 -10.11 -12.28
CA CYS A 68 -10.14 -10.51 -12.28
C CYS A 68 -11.07 -9.29 -12.26
N ASP A 69 -10.83 -8.28 -11.43
CA ASP A 69 -11.64 -7.06 -11.38
C ASP A 69 -11.57 -6.25 -12.68
N PHE A 70 -10.40 -6.20 -13.31
CA PHE A 70 -10.23 -5.57 -14.62
C PHE A 70 -11.08 -6.27 -15.68
N LEU A 71 -11.02 -7.61 -15.73
CA LEU A 71 -11.80 -8.41 -16.67
C LEU A 71 -13.30 -8.32 -16.35
N TYR A 72 -13.69 -8.34 -15.08
CA TYR A 72 -15.07 -8.12 -14.65
C TYR A 72 -15.60 -6.78 -15.17
N ALA A 73 -14.88 -5.67 -14.95
CA ALA A 73 -15.31 -4.34 -15.42
C ALA A 73 -15.38 -4.27 -16.96
N MET A 74 -14.50 -4.99 -17.66
CA MET A 74 -14.53 -5.10 -19.12
C MET A 74 -15.77 -5.87 -19.60
N PHE A 75 -16.07 -7.04 -19.02
CA PHE A 75 -17.23 -7.85 -19.41
C PHE A 75 -18.56 -7.19 -19.00
N TYR A 76 -18.57 -6.45 -17.90
CA TYR A 76 -19.70 -5.64 -17.46
C TYR A 76 -19.99 -4.47 -18.43
N LEU A 77 -18.97 -3.85 -19.02
CA LEU A 77 -19.20 -2.87 -20.11
C LEU A 77 -19.67 -3.53 -21.40
N LEU A 78 -19.22 -4.76 -21.68
CA LEU A 78 -19.65 -5.53 -22.85
C LEU A 78 -21.11 -5.99 -22.72
N SER A 79 -21.58 -6.34 -21.52
CA SER A 79 -22.98 -6.67 -21.27
C SER A 79 -23.90 -5.45 -21.37
N ALA A 80 -23.38 -4.24 -21.12
CA ALA A 80 -24.10 -2.99 -21.31
C ALA A 80 -24.17 -2.49 -22.77
N LEU A 81 -23.55 -3.18 -23.72
CA LEU A 81 -23.71 -2.83 -25.14
C LEU A 81 -25.14 -3.18 -25.59
N PRO A 82 -25.76 -2.36 -26.48
CA PRO A 82 -27.10 -2.64 -26.98
C PRO A 82 -27.07 -3.95 -27.77
N GLN A 83 -27.57 -5.01 -27.14
CA GLN A 83 -27.71 -6.32 -27.77
C GLN A 83 -29.13 -6.44 -28.29
N SER A 84 -29.25 -6.81 -29.57
CA SER A 84 -30.54 -7.23 -30.11
C SER A 84 -30.88 -8.62 -29.56
N ALA A 85 -32.17 -8.95 -29.46
CA ALA A 85 -32.63 -10.29 -29.06
C ALA A 85 -32.08 -11.44 -29.92
N ALA A 86 -31.48 -11.13 -31.09
CA ALA A 86 -30.77 -12.13 -31.90
C ALA A 86 -29.42 -12.56 -31.30
N GLU A 87 -28.90 -11.86 -30.29
CA GLU A 87 -27.57 -12.07 -29.69
C GLU A 87 -27.60 -12.74 -28.30
N ASP A 88 -28.67 -13.46 -27.95
CA ASP A 88 -28.85 -14.15 -26.66
C ASP A 88 -27.61 -14.94 -26.18
N LYS A 89 -26.86 -15.54 -27.11
CA LYS A 89 -25.65 -16.32 -26.79
C LYS A 89 -24.50 -15.43 -26.31
N LEU A 90 -24.35 -14.24 -26.87
CA LEU A 90 -23.32 -13.29 -26.48
C LEU A 90 -23.65 -12.73 -25.10
N CYS A 91 -24.93 -12.41 -24.87
CA CYS A 91 -25.47 -11.99 -23.57
C CYS A 91 -25.20 -13.02 -22.46
N ALA A 92 -25.52 -14.28 -22.72
CA ALA A 92 -25.27 -15.37 -21.78
C ALA A 92 -23.77 -15.57 -21.51
N ALA A 93 -22.92 -15.43 -22.54
CA ALA A 93 -21.48 -15.57 -22.40
C ALA A 93 -20.83 -14.41 -21.63
N THR A 94 -21.24 -13.16 -21.88
CA THR A 94 -20.73 -11.99 -21.15
C THR A 94 -21.14 -12.05 -19.69
N MET A 95 -22.40 -12.41 -19.39
CA MET A 95 -22.88 -12.57 -18.03
C MET A 95 -22.16 -13.72 -17.29
N PHE A 96 -21.95 -14.86 -17.95
CA PHE A 96 -21.14 -15.96 -17.39
C PHE A 96 -19.72 -15.50 -17.03
N LEU A 97 -19.04 -14.82 -17.96
CA LEU A 97 -17.67 -14.34 -17.73
C LEU A 97 -17.62 -13.26 -16.65
N GLN A 98 -18.59 -12.34 -16.63
CA GLN A 98 -18.75 -11.34 -15.59
C GLN A 98 -18.82 -12.00 -14.21
N LEU A 99 -19.71 -12.97 -14.00
CA LEU A 99 -19.81 -13.68 -12.71
C LEU A 99 -18.56 -14.50 -12.40
N ALA A 100 -17.96 -15.15 -13.40
CA ALA A 100 -16.75 -15.93 -13.20
C ALA A 100 -15.58 -15.06 -12.71
N PHE A 101 -15.36 -13.89 -13.31
CA PHE A 101 -14.29 -12.99 -12.88
C PHE A 101 -14.61 -12.32 -11.54
N LEU A 102 -15.88 -12.01 -11.27
CA LEU A 102 -16.31 -11.52 -9.97
C LEU A 102 -15.97 -12.52 -8.85
N LEU A 103 -16.42 -13.77 -9.01
CA LEU A 103 -16.13 -14.85 -8.06
C LEU A 103 -14.63 -15.14 -7.99
N GLY A 104 -13.90 -15.06 -9.11
CA GLY A 104 -12.45 -15.20 -9.15
C GLY A 104 -11.72 -14.17 -8.29
N SER A 105 -12.16 -12.91 -8.32
CA SER A 105 -11.65 -11.85 -7.45
C SER A 105 -11.97 -12.13 -5.98
N LEU A 106 -13.21 -12.53 -5.67
CA LEU A 106 -13.65 -12.87 -4.32
C LEU A 106 -12.88 -14.05 -3.71
N PHE A 107 -12.71 -15.14 -4.46
CA PHE A 107 -11.95 -16.30 -3.99
C PHE A 107 -10.45 -16.00 -3.89
N SER A 108 -9.91 -15.10 -4.71
CA SER A 108 -8.54 -14.60 -4.54
C SER A 108 -8.40 -13.83 -3.22
N THR A 109 -9.38 -13.00 -2.87
CA THR A 109 -9.44 -12.31 -1.58
C THR A 109 -9.56 -13.27 -0.41
N ALA A 110 -10.40 -14.30 -0.51
CA ALA A 110 -10.49 -15.37 0.49
C ALA A 110 -9.13 -16.08 0.66
N SER A 111 -8.43 -16.38 -0.44
CA SER A 111 -7.11 -16.99 -0.42
C SER A 111 -6.06 -16.11 0.27
N ILE A 112 -6.14 -14.78 0.16
CA ILE A 112 -5.28 -13.87 0.93
C ILE A 112 -5.53 -14.06 2.44
N GLY A 113 -6.80 -14.07 2.85
CA GLY A 113 -7.19 -14.29 4.26
C GLY A 113 -6.70 -15.65 4.79
N LEU A 114 -6.89 -16.71 4.00
CA LEU A 114 -6.43 -18.07 4.32
C LEU A 114 -4.91 -18.16 4.44
N ASN A 115 -4.18 -17.57 3.49
CA ASN A 115 -2.72 -17.54 3.53
C ASN A 115 -2.18 -16.90 4.82
N LEU A 116 -2.86 -15.86 5.30
CA LEU A 116 -2.44 -15.15 6.51
C LEU A 116 -2.79 -15.93 7.78
N LEU A 117 -3.92 -16.64 7.79
CA LEU A 117 -4.24 -17.59 8.84
C LEU A 117 -3.18 -18.72 8.91
N LEU A 118 -2.81 -19.29 7.76
CA LEU A 118 -1.82 -20.37 7.68
C LEU A 118 -0.44 -19.94 8.16
N VAL A 119 0.05 -18.78 7.71
CA VAL A 119 1.38 -18.28 8.07
C VAL A 119 1.44 -17.83 9.53
N PHE A 120 0.46 -17.07 10.03
CA PHE A 120 0.57 -16.46 11.36
C PHE A 120 -0.01 -17.30 12.49
N VAL A 121 -1.13 -18.01 12.25
CA VAL A 121 -1.82 -18.76 13.30
C VAL A 121 -1.33 -20.21 13.32
N ILE A 122 -1.25 -20.85 12.15
CA ILE A 122 -0.89 -22.27 12.04
C ILE A 122 0.64 -22.45 11.92
N LYS A 123 1.37 -21.39 11.53
CA LYS A 123 2.83 -21.41 11.29
C LYS A 123 3.25 -22.40 10.21
N VAL A 124 2.43 -22.54 9.17
CA VAL A 124 2.78 -23.33 7.99
C VAL A 124 3.67 -22.48 7.08
N GLY A 125 4.80 -23.03 6.67
CA GLY A 125 5.70 -22.39 5.70
C GLY A 125 4.98 -22.10 4.37
N SER A 126 5.31 -20.98 3.75
CA SER A 126 4.73 -20.58 2.46
C SER A 126 5.42 -21.33 1.31
N ASP A 127 5.03 -22.59 1.09
CA ASP A 127 5.58 -23.41 0.02
C ASP A 127 4.90 -23.14 -1.34
N ARG A 128 5.67 -23.25 -2.43
CA ARG A 128 5.16 -23.14 -3.82
C ARG A 128 3.94 -24.03 -4.16
N PRO A 129 3.81 -25.29 -3.70
CA PRO A 129 2.60 -26.08 -3.92
C PRO A 129 1.34 -25.44 -3.33
N ILE A 130 1.42 -24.87 -2.14
CA ILE A 130 0.27 -24.20 -1.49
C ILE A 130 -0.17 -23.00 -2.32
N GLU A 131 0.79 -22.22 -2.82
CA GLU A 131 0.52 -21.10 -3.73
C GLU A 131 -0.26 -21.56 -5.00
N ARG A 132 0.14 -22.66 -5.63
CA ARG A 132 -0.58 -23.19 -6.80
C ARG A 132 -2.00 -23.64 -6.46
N ILE A 133 -2.19 -24.25 -5.29
CA ILE A 133 -3.50 -24.70 -4.83
C ILE A 133 -4.45 -23.49 -4.71
N TYR A 134 -4.00 -22.36 -4.17
CA TYR A 134 -4.84 -21.15 -4.09
C TYR A 134 -5.35 -20.73 -5.47
N TYR A 135 -4.45 -20.57 -6.45
CA TYR A 135 -4.87 -20.13 -7.79
C TYR A 135 -5.76 -21.15 -8.48
N SER A 136 -5.42 -22.44 -8.42
CA SER A 136 -6.18 -23.48 -9.10
C SER A 136 -7.57 -23.65 -8.50
N VAL A 137 -7.69 -23.68 -7.16
CA VAL A 137 -8.99 -23.82 -6.50
C VAL A 137 -9.85 -22.58 -6.73
N SER A 138 -9.30 -21.38 -6.56
CA SER A 138 -10.06 -20.14 -6.81
C SER A 138 -10.55 -20.06 -8.25
N ALA A 139 -9.71 -20.39 -9.24
CA ALA A 139 -10.10 -20.36 -10.65
C ALA A 139 -11.14 -21.43 -11.01
N VAL A 140 -10.97 -22.67 -10.53
CA VAL A 140 -11.91 -23.77 -10.81
C VAL A 140 -13.28 -23.46 -10.21
N VAL A 141 -13.35 -23.07 -8.94
CA VAL A 141 -14.64 -22.77 -8.29
C VAL A 141 -15.31 -21.55 -8.95
N ALA A 142 -14.55 -20.50 -9.27
CA ALA A 142 -15.05 -19.33 -9.97
C ALA A 142 -15.67 -19.64 -11.33
N LEU A 143 -15.18 -20.65 -12.04
CA LEU A 143 -15.74 -21.07 -13.33
C LEU A 143 -16.91 -22.04 -13.17
N VAL A 144 -16.80 -23.02 -12.28
CA VAL A 144 -17.79 -24.09 -12.11
C VAL A 144 -19.12 -23.57 -11.57
N VAL A 145 -19.09 -22.63 -10.63
CA VAL A 145 -20.31 -22.09 -10.01
C VAL A 145 -21.25 -21.44 -11.06
N PRO A 146 -20.84 -20.42 -11.82
CA PRO A 146 -21.71 -19.80 -12.83
C PRO A 146 -21.94 -20.71 -14.05
N LEU A 147 -21.06 -21.68 -14.31
CA LEU A 147 -21.25 -22.65 -15.39
C LEU A 147 -22.54 -23.46 -15.19
N SER A 148 -22.94 -23.73 -13.94
CA SER A 148 -24.19 -24.43 -13.65
C SER A 148 -25.43 -23.66 -14.16
N ALA A 149 -25.50 -22.35 -13.94
CA ALA A 149 -26.56 -21.49 -14.47
C ALA A 149 -26.51 -21.36 -15.99
N LEU A 150 -25.31 -21.27 -16.57
CA LEU A 150 -25.13 -21.25 -18.02
C LEU A 150 -25.64 -22.53 -18.68
N CYS A 151 -25.27 -23.71 -18.14
CA CYS A 151 -25.75 -25.00 -18.62
C CYS A 151 -27.26 -25.19 -18.44
N ALA A 152 -27.84 -24.56 -17.43
CA ALA A 152 -29.29 -24.54 -17.21
C ALA A 152 -30.03 -23.54 -18.10
N GLY A 153 -29.32 -22.79 -18.97
CA GLY A 153 -29.94 -21.79 -19.85
C GLY A 153 -30.51 -20.58 -19.09
N ARG A 154 -29.98 -20.30 -17.89
CA ARG A 154 -30.52 -19.26 -16.99
C ARG A 154 -29.96 -17.86 -17.23
N PHE A 155 -28.92 -17.71 -18.05
CA PHE A 155 -28.42 -16.40 -18.46
C PHE A 155 -29.03 -15.98 -19.80
N GLY A 156 -29.43 -14.71 -19.91
CA GLY A 156 -30.02 -14.17 -21.13
C GLY A 156 -30.36 -12.69 -21.00
N PHE A 157 -30.99 -12.13 -22.03
CA PHE A 157 -31.50 -10.77 -22.01
C PHE A 157 -32.85 -10.74 -21.29
N ASP A 158 -33.02 -9.89 -20.28
CA ASP A 158 -34.25 -9.80 -19.47
C ASP A 158 -35.20 -8.67 -19.94
N GLY A 159 -34.83 -7.93 -20.98
CA GLY A 159 -35.56 -6.77 -21.48
C GLY A 159 -34.87 -5.44 -21.17
N ALA A 160 -34.02 -5.39 -20.15
CA ALA A 160 -33.25 -4.21 -19.77
C ALA A 160 -31.74 -4.43 -19.95
N GLU A 161 -31.22 -5.57 -19.48
CA GLU A 161 -29.80 -5.89 -19.51
C GLU A 161 -29.54 -7.40 -19.63
N CYS A 162 -28.27 -7.77 -19.76
CA CYS A 162 -27.87 -9.17 -19.72
C CYS A 162 -27.82 -9.65 -18.28
N TRP A 163 -28.82 -10.43 -17.89
CA TRP A 163 -29.00 -10.89 -16.52
C TRP A 163 -29.52 -12.34 -16.45
N TYR A 164 -30.09 -12.71 -15.30
CA TYR A 164 -30.84 -13.96 -15.15
C TYR A 164 -32.15 -13.84 -15.91
N ARG A 165 -32.39 -14.79 -16.83
CA ARG A 165 -33.61 -14.83 -17.64
C ARG A 165 -34.83 -15.12 -16.75
N ILE A 166 -35.88 -14.33 -16.95
CA ILE A 166 -37.20 -14.50 -16.37
C ILE A 166 -38.18 -14.71 -17.54
N ASP A 167 -38.82 -15.87 -17.62
CA ASP A 167 -39.88 -16.12 -18.60
C ASP A 167 -41.22 -15.54 -18.07
N PRO A 168 -41.76 -14.47 -18.69
CA PRO A 168 -42.91 -13.73 -18.16
C PRO A 168 -44.23 -14.51 -18.21
N GLU A 169 -44.26 -15.63 -18.94
CA GLU A 169 -45.41 -16.54 -19.03
C GLU A 169 -45.54 -17.43 -17.78
N ILE A 170 -44.46 -17.60 -17.01
CA ILE A 170 -44.39 -18.53 -15.90
C ILE A 170 -44.09 -17.76 -14.61
N GLU A 171 -45.11 -17.50 -13.80
CA GLU A 171 -44.98 -16.76 -12.54
C GLU A 171 -43.95 -17.39 -11.58
N SER A 172 -43.88 -18.72 -11.53
CA SER A 172 -42.88 -19.45 -10.72
C SER A 172 -41.44 -19.27 -11.20
N ASP A 173 -41.22 -18.64 -12.36
CA ASP A 173 -39.88 -18.43 -12.89
C ASP A 173 -39.14 -17.26 -12.22
N VAL A 174 -39.86 -16.29 -11.63
CA VAL A 174 -39.26 -15.21 -10.82
C VAL A 174 -38.54 -15.81 -9.61
N ASP A 175 -39.22 -16.70 -8.87
CA ASP A 175 -38.63 -17.40 -7.72
C ASP A 175 -37.44 -18.27 -8.14
N ALA A 176 -37.55 -18.92 -9.30
CA ALA A 176 -36.47 -19.74 -9.84
C ALA A 176 -35.26 -18.87 -10.21
N ALA A 177 -35.45 -17.75 -10.91
CA ALA A 177 -34.39 -16.81 -11.28
C ALA A 177 -33.70 -16.25 -10.04
N PHE A 178 -34.47 -15.84 -9.03
CA PHE A 178 -33.93 -15.39 -7.75
C PHE A 178 -33.14 -16.48 -7.03
N ALA A 179 -33.64 -17.73 -7.01
CA ALA A 179 -32.91 -18.86 -6.43
C ALA A 179 -31.59 -19.16 -7.18
N TRP A 180 -31.58 -19.07 -8.51
CA TRP A 180 -30.36 -19.20 -9.32
C TRP A 180 -29.36 -18.09 -9.02
N GLN A 181 -29.84 -16.86 -8.94
CA GLN A 181 -29.04 -15.69 -8.57
C GLN A 181 -28.44 -15.85 -7.17
N TRP A 182 -29.23 -16.29 -6.20
CA TRP A 182 -28.71 -16.60 -4.86
C TRP A 182 -27.67 -17.72 -4.87
N GLY A 183 -27.98 -18.84 -5.50
CA GLY A 183 -27.15 -20.05 -5.48
C GLY A 183 -25.83 -19.91 -6.24
N THR A 184 -25.79 -19.08 -7.28
CA THR A 184 -24.58 -18.90 -8.12
C THR A 184 -23.84 -17.60 -7.87
N TYR A 185 -24.44 -16.65 -7.15
CA TYR A 185 -23.82 -15.35 -6.86
C TYR A 185 -23.88 -14.98 -5.37
N TYR A 186 -25.02 -14.55 -4.84
CA TYR A 186 -25.06 -13.92 -3.50
C TYR A 186 -24.62 -14.84 -2.35
N ALA A 187 -24.99 -16.12 -2.38
CA ALA A 187 -24.58 -17.06 -1.34
C ALA A 187 -23.05 -17.17 -1.24
N TRP A 188 -22.34 -17.10 -2.37
CA TRP A 188 -20.89 -17.16 -2.42
C TRP A 188 -20.23 -15.87 -1.97
N VAL A 189 -20.79 -14.71 -2.32
CA VAL A 189 -20.33 -13.41 -1.80
C VAL A 189 -20.42 -13.41 -0.27
N LEU A 190 -21.58 -13.80 0.28
CA LEU A 190 -21.79 -13.86 1.72
C LEU A 190 -20.88 -14.88 2.39
N ALA A 191 -20.74 -16.08 1.83
CA ALA A 191 -19.86 -17.13 2.36
C ALA A 191 -18.40 -16.66 2.43
N VAL A 192 -17.89 -16.00 1.38
CA VAL A 192 -16.55 -15.42 1.36
C VAL A 192 -16.42 -14.30 2.39
N CYS A 193 -17.40 -13.40 2.50
CA CYS A 193 -17.39 -12.33 3.48
C CYS A 193 -17.37 -12.86 4.92
N CYS A 194 -18.20 -13.85 5.24
CA CYS A 194 -18.23 -14.54 6.53
C CYS A 194 -16.90 -15.24 6.81
N PHE A 195 -16.36 -15.99 5.83
CA PHE A 195 -15.07 -16.67 5.96
C PHE A 195 -13.93 -15.67 6.26
N CYS A 196 -13.88 -14.59 5.50
CA CYS A 196 -12.93 -13.50 5.66
C CYS A 196 -13.03 -12.82 7.04
N PHE A 197 -14.26 -12.56 7.50
CA PHE A 197 -14.53 -12.02 8.83
C PHE A 197 -14.02 -12.95 9.93
N VAL A 198 -14.31 -14.25 9.83
CA VAL A 198 -13.82 -15.27 10.77
C VAL A 198 -12.29 -15.34 10.76
N CYS A 199 -11.64 -15.31 9.59
CA CYS A 199 -10.18 -15.23 9.48
C CYS A 199 -9.62 -14.01 10.20
N GLY A 200 -10.26 -12.85 10.03
CA GLY A 200 -9.90 -11.62 10.72
C GLY A 200 -10.02 -11.72 12.25
N LEU A 201 -11.10 -12.32 12.75
CA LEU A 201 -11.30 -12.54 14.19
C LEU A 201 -10.28 -13.52 14.77
N LEU A 202 -10.05 -14.65 14.11
CA LEU A 202 -9.07 -15.65 14.54
C LEU A 202 -7.66 -15.06 14.57
N PHE A 203 -7.32 -14.27 13.55
CA PHE A 203 -6.06 -13.56 13.50
C PHE A 203 -5.94 -12.58 14.68
N GLN A 204 -6.94 -11.69 14.89
CA GLN A 204 -6.92 -10.72 15.99
C GLN A 204 -6.79 -11.42 17.34
N TRP A 205 -7.54 -12.50 17.55
CA TRP A 205 -7.48 -13.29 18.76
C TRP A 205 -6.10 -13.94 18.97
N SER A 206 -5.47 -14.46 17.92
CA SER A 206 -4.13 -15.05 18.00
C SER A 206 -3.05 -14.04 18.43
N VAL A 207 -3.18 -12.78 17.96
CA VAL A 207 -2.24 -11.70 18.32
C VAL A 207 -2.48 -11.17 19.72
N HIS A 208 -3.75 -11.09 20.16
CA HIS A 208 -4.08 -10.56 21.48
C HIS A 208 -3.90 -11.56 22.61
N ARG A 209 -3.78 -12.86 22.32
CA ARG A 209 -3.39 -13.83 23.35
C ARG A 209 -2.01 -13.43 23.85
N PRO A 210 -1.88 -12.89 25.08
CA PRO A 210 -0.56 -12.67 25.65
C PRO A 210 0.11 -14.03 25.60
N MET A 211 1.34 -14.11 25.10
CA MET A 211 2.16 -15.31 25.23
C MET A 211 2.36 -15.53 26.73
N GLY A 212 1.34 -16.15 27.33
CA GLY A 212 1.15 -16.26 28.75
C GLY A 212 2.17 -17.25 29.24
N GLY A 213 3.33 -16.71 29.61
CA GLY A 213 4.27 -17.24 30.56
C GLY A 213 4.18 -18.74 30.83
N SER A 214 4.62 -19.58 29.88
CA SER A 214 5.26 -20.85 30.22
C SER A 214 6.63 -20.65 30.92
N SER A 215 6.89 -19.45 31.44
CA SER A 215 7.86 -19.22 32.53
C SER A 215 7.20 -19.61 33.86
N LYS A 216 6.97 -20.91 34.03
CA LYS A 216 6.79 -21.49 35.37
C LYS A 216 7.90 -22.51 35.56
N GLY A 217 8.89 -22.14 36.36
CA GLY A 217 9.82 -23.08 36.99
C GLY A 217 11.25 -22.96 36.49
N GLY A 218 11.94 -21.91 36.89
CA GLY A 218 13.38 -21.74 36.66
C GLY A 218 13.91 -20.55 37.45
N SER A 219 13.60 -20.51 38.75
CA SER A 219 14.38 -19.74 39.71
C SER A 219 15.84 -20.19 39.60
N ASP A 220 16.69 -19.37 38.99
CA ASP A 220 17.86 -18.83 39.69
C ASP A 220 18.71 -17.94 38.77
N MET A 221 18.98 -16.73 39.30
CA MET A 221 20.06 -15.80 38.96
C MET A 221 20.09 -15.26 37.51
N ALA A 222 19.47 -14.11 37.23
CA ALA A 222 20.10 -12.79 37.39
C ALA A 222 21.51 -12.70 36.79
N VAL A 223 21.63 -12.03 35.63
CA VAL A 223 22.55 -10.92 35.32
C VAL A 223 22.60 -10.71 33.79
N GLU A 224 22.49 -9.45 33.38
CA GLU A 224 22.62 -8.90 32.00
C GLU A 224 21.47 -9.09 30.99
N SER A 225 20.44 -8.23 31.07
CA SER A 225 19.42 -8.10 30.01
C SER A 225 19.01 -6.64 29.73
N VAL A 226 19.98 -5.74 29.51
CA VAL A 226 19.71 -4.29 29.32
C VAL A 226 19.58 -3.85 27.85
N THR A 227 19.79 -4.70 26.83
CA THR A 227 19.84 -4.18 25.43
C THR A 227 19.11 -5.00 24.36
N GLN A 228 18.21 -5.91 24.73
CA GLN A 228 17.45 -6.74 23.77
C GLN A 228 15.96 -6.38 23.65
N ASN A 229 15.58 -5.14 23.97
CA ASN A 229 14.17 -4.69 24.03
C ASN A 229 13.67 -3.87 22.82
N ARG A 230 14.32 -3.92 21.64
CA ARG A 230 13.92 -3.09 20.47
C ARG A 230 13.54 -3.77 19.14
N PRO A 231 13.87 -5.04 18.80
CA PRO A 231 13.49 -5.58 17.50
C PRO A 231 11.99 -5.91 17.40
N PHE A 232 11.36 -6.33 18.50
CA PHE A 232 9.97 -6.83 18.47
C PHE A 232 8.92 -5.78 18.07
N SER A 233 9.12 -4.50 18.44
CA SER A 233 8.12 -3.45 18.15
C SER A 233 7.97 -3.11 16.66
N ASN A 234 9.00 -3.39 15.85
CA ASN A 234 8.94 -3.11 14.42
C ASN A 234 8.18 -4.22 13.68
N THR A 235 8.42 -5.48 14.03
CA THR A 235 7.70 -6.63 13.50
C THR A 235 6.22 -6.56 13.83
N GLU A 236 5.86 -6.19 15.06
CA GLU A 236 4.45 -6.02 15.46
C GLU A 236 3.72 -4.97 14.60
N ARG A 237 4.40 -3.84 14.28
CA ARG A 237 3.83 -2.80 13.41
C ARG A 237 3.63 -3.29 11.98
N LEU A 238 4.56 -4.09 11.45
CA LEU A 238 4.44 -4.66 10.10
C LEU A 238 3.29 -5.67 10.05
N VAL A 239 3.19 -6.52 11.06
CA VAL A 239 2.09 -7.49 11.20
C VAL A 239 0.74 -6.76 11.30
N ARG A 240 0.62 -5.76 12.17
CA ARG A 240 -0.64 -4.99 12.32
C ARG A 240 -1.07 -4.32 11.02
N ARG A 241 -0.14 -3.77 10.24
CA ARG A 241 -0.46 -3.19 8.92
C ARG A 241 -0.90 -4.24 7.91
N ALA A 242 -0.21 -5.39 7.88
CA ALA A 242 -0.60 -6.49 7.00
C ALA A 242 -2.03 -6.95 7.29
N VAL A 243 -2.45 -6.93 8.55
CA VAL A 243 -3.77 -7.39 9.00
C VAL A 243 -4.86 -6.38 8.67
N GLN A 244 -4.59 -5.11 8.92
CA GLN A 244 -5.52 -4.04 8.57
C GLN A 244 -5.85 -4.08 7.07
N ARG A 245 -4.85 -4.37 6.23
CA ARG A 245 -5.05 -4.55 4.79
C ARG A 245 -6.05 -5.67 4.46
N ILE A 246 -5.96 -6.82 5.14
CA ILE A 246 -6.88 -7.95 4.92
C ILE A 246 -8.30 -7.52 5.25
N GLN A 247 -8.49 -6.92 6.43
CA GLN A 247 -9.81 -6.49 6.88
C GLN A 247 -10.46 -5.58 5.85
N TRP A 248 -9.69 -4.65 5.28
CA TRP A 248 -10.19 -3.79 4.23
C TRP A 248 -10.55 -4.51 2.93
N TYR A 249 -9.75 -5.47 2.46
CA TYR A 249 -10.14 -6.28 1.29
C TYR A 249 -11.42 -7.08 1.53
N CYS A 250 -11.69 -7.49 2.77
CA CYS A 250 -12.91 -8.21 3.13
C CYS A 250 -14.14 -7.31 3.14
N VAL A 251 -13.95 -6.03 3.47
CA VAL A 251 -15.01 -5.02 3.50
C VAL A 251 -15.41 -4.59 2.08
N VAL A 252 -14.49 -4.64 1.11
CA VAL A 252 -14.76 -4.20 -0.27
C VAL A 252 -15.95 -4.94 -0.91
N PRO A 253 -16.01 -6.29 -0.93
CA PRO A 253 -17.16 -7.02 -1.48
C PRO A 253 -18.50 -6.67 -0.83
N ILE A 254 -18.51 -6.44 0.48
CA ILE A 254 -19.71 -6.06 1.23
C ILE A 254 -20.18 -4.69 0.74
N LEU A 255 -19.27 -3.71 0.69
CA LEU A 255 -19.59 -2.36 0.24
C LEU A 255 -20.03 -2.31 -1.23
N ALA A 256 -19.41 -3.12 -2.09
CA ALA A 256 -19.75 -3.19 -3.51
C ALA A 256 -21.15 -3.77 -3.74
N HIS A 257 -21.51 -4.86 -3.04
CA HIS A 257 -22.69 -5.65 -3.38
C HIS A 257 -23.88 -5.51 -2.44
N VAL A 258 -23.74 -4.85 -1.27
CA VAL A 258 -24.87 -4.63 -0.36
C VAL A 258 -26.01 -3.87 -1.05
N TRP A 259 -25.69 -2.95 -1.96
CA TRP A 259 -26.66 -2.17 -2.71
C TRP A 259 -27.39 -3.02 -3.75
N SER A 260 -26.69 -3.89 -4.47
CA SER A 260 -27.30 -4.84 -5.40
C SER A 260 -28.21 -5.83 -4.68
N LEU A 261 -27.75 -6.40 -3.57
CA LEU A 261 -28.57 -7.30 -2.77
C LEU A 261 -29.83 -6.61 -2.23
N ALA A 262 -29.69 -5.37 -1.75
CA ALA A 262 -30.83 -4.59 -1.28
C ALA A 262 -31.81 -4.26 -2.41
N SER A 263 -31.31 -3.90 -3.59
CA SER A 263 -32.12 -3.65 -4.80
C SER A 263 -32.93 -4.89 -5.17
N ASP A 264 -32.31 -6.07 -5.18
CA ASP A 264 -32.99 -7.29 -5.62
C ASP A 264 -33.99 -7.80 -4.59
N ILE A 265 -33.68 -7.66 -3.29
CA ILE A 265 -34.64 -7.95 -2.22
C ILE A 265 -35.84 -7.01 -2.32
N GLN A 266 -35.60 -5.71 -2.56
CA GLN A 266 -36.68 -4.75 -2.74
C GLN A 266 -37.53 -5.12 -3.96
N TYR A 267 -36.89 -5.38 -5.10
CA TYR A 267 -37.57 -5.80 -6.33
C TYR A 267 -38.44 -7.04 -6.09
N HIS A 268 -37.90 -8.06 -5.41
CA HIS A 268 -38.64 -9.29 -5.11
C HIS A 268 -39.80 -9.09 -4.11
N MET A 269 -39.73 -8.10 -3.21
CA MET A 269 -40.78 -7.84 -2.22
C MET A 269 -41.88 -6.89 -2.69
N THR A 270 -41.54 -5.93 -3.55
CA THR A 270 -42.45 -4.83 -3.91
C THR A 270 -42.71 -4.71 -5.40
N ASP A 271 -42.17 -5.61 -6.23
CA ASP A 271 -42.18 -5.56 -7.71
C ASP A 271 -41.65 -4.23 -8.29
N TYR A 272 -40.92 -3.48 -7.46
CA TYR A 272 -40.42 -2.15 -7.74
C TYR A 272 -39.08 -1.97 -7.05
N SER A 273 -38.06 -1.55 -7.78
CA SER A 273 -36.79 -1.11 -7.20
C SER A 273 -36.70 0.41 -7.28
N SER A 274 -36.26 1.04 -6.19
CA SER A 274 -36.03 2.48 -6.23
C SER A 274 -34.85 2.80 -7.17
N VAL A 275 -35.07 3.76 -8.08
CA VAL A 275 -34.08 4.23 -9.06
C VAL A 275 -32.72 4.49 -8.41
N TRP A 276 -32.71 5.18 -7.27
CA TRP A 276 -31.46 5.50 -6.56
C TRP A 276 -30.74 4.27 -6.05
N LEU A 277 -31.46 3.28 -5.53
CA LEU A 277 -30.87 2.04 -5.03
C LEU A 277 -30.28 1.23 -6.18
N TRP A 278 -30.99 1.15 -7.31
CA TRP A 278 -30.52 0.46 -8.50
C TRP A 278 -29.33 1.17 -9.18
N ALA A 279 -29.34 2.50 -9.25
CA ALA A 279 -28.19 3.27 -9.71
C ALA A 279 -26.96 3.09 -8.80
N ALA A 280 -27.17 3.10 -7.48
CA ALA A 280 -26.10 2.83 -6.51
C ALA A 280 -25.58 1.39 -6.63
N ALA A 281 -26.46 0.41 -6.81
CA ALA A 281 -26.11 -0.99 -7.05
C ALA A 281 -25.19 -1.14 -8.26
N ASN A 282 -25.56 -0.56 -9.40
CA ASN A 282 -24.79 -0.61 -10.64
C ASN A 282 -23.44 0.12 -10.51
N PHE A 283 -23.43 1.32 -9.92
CA PHE A 283 -22.18 2.05 -9.70
C PHE A 283 -21.24 1.31 -8.73
N MET A 284 -21.73 0.86 -7.58
CA MET A 284 -20.90 0.26 -6.53
C MET A 284 -20.39 -1.12 -6.94
N SER A 285 -21.22 -1.94 -7.58
CA SER A 285 -20.80 -3.24 -8.10
C SER A 285 -19.78 -3.09 -9.23
N SER A 286 -19.94 -2.12 -10.14
CA SER A 286 -18.97 -1.89 -11.22
C SER A 286 -17.65 -1.23 -10.76
N ALA A 287 -17.69 -0.45 -9.67
CA ALA A 287 -16.53 0.20 -9.07
C ALA A 287 -15.69 -0.72 -8.15
N MET A 288 -16.00 -2.02 -8.05
CA MET A 288 -15.30 -2.94 -7.15
C MET A 288 -13.77 -2.93 -7.32
N GLY A 289 -13.27 -2.97 -8.56
CA GLY A 289 -11.83 -2.91 -8.83
C GLY A 289 -11.19 -1.58 -8.43
N ALA A 290 -11.94 -0.48 -8.50
CA ALA A 290 -11.49 0.81 -7.98
C ALA A 290 -11.26 0.77 -6.46
N PHE A 291 -12.16 0.11 -5.72
CA PHE A 291 -11.99 -0.08 -4.28
C PHE A 291 -10.79 -0.97 -3.96
N HIS A 292 -10.61 -2.09 -4.65
CA HIS A 292 -9.41 -2.93 -4.46
C HIS A 292 -8.10 -2.18 -4.78
N ALA A 293 -8.09 -1.37 -5.84
CA ALA A 293 -6.95 -0.51 -6.16
C ALA A 293 -6.70 0.56 -5.08
N LEU A 294 -7.75 1.18 -4.54
CA LEU A 294 -7.63 2.14 -3.44
C LEU A 294 -7.03 1.48 -2.19
N ILE A 295 -7.50 0.29 -1.82
CA ILE A 295 -6.95 -0.47 -0.70
C ILE A 295 -5.49 -0.83 -0.95
N PHE A 296 -5.11 -1.20 -2.18
CA PHE A 296 -3.73 -1.42 -2.55
C PHE A 296 -2.86 -0.18 -2.32
N PHE A 297 -3.31 1.00 -2.75
CA PHE A 297 -2.53 2.24 -2.56
C PHE A 297 -2.42 2.68 -1.11
N ILE A 298 -3.49 2.54 -0.31
CA ILE A 298 -3.51 3.05 1.06
C ILE A 298 -2.89 2.06 2.05
N PHE A 299 -3.17 0.77 1.89
CA PHE A 299 -2.87 -0.24 2.92
C PHE A 299 -1.79 -1.25 2.52
N ASP A 300 -1.33 -1.33 1.26
CA ASP A 300 -0.25 -2.26 0.90
C ASP A 300 1.13 -1.71 1.35
N PRO A 301 1.80 -2.36 2.31
CA PRO A 301 3.14 -1.95 2.75
C PRO A 301 4.20 -2.14 1.64
N SER A 302 4.00 -3.08 0.73
CA SER A 302 4.91 -3.35 -0.38
C SER A 302 4.92 -2.18 -1.36
N PHE A 303 3.76 -1.61 -1.63
CA PHE A 303 3.65 -0.39 -2.44
C PHE A 303 4.37 0.78 -1.77
N HIS A 304 4.13 1.02 -0.47
CA HIS A 304 4.81 2.08 0.27
C HIS A 304 6.33 1.90 0.32
N ASN A 305 6.81 0.67 0.50
CA ASN A 305 8.22 0.36 0.50
C ASN A 305 8.83 0.60 -0.87
N ALA A 306 8.21 0.10 -1.94
CA ALA A 306 8.68 0.32 -3.31
C ALA A 306 8.67 1.81 -3.68
N TYR A 307 7.61 2.54 -3.31
CA TYR A 307 7.53 3.98 -3.49
C TYR A 307 8.65 4.72 -2.77
N ASN A 308 8.91 4.37 -1.49
CA ASN A 308 10.00 4.99 -0.73
C ASN A 308 11.37 4.66 -1.32
N SER A 309 11.62 3.42 -1.74
CA SER A 309 12.87 3.04 -2.39
C SER A 309 13.06 3.75 -3.72
N ALA A 310 12.04 3.81 -4.57
CA ALA A 310 12.08 4.54 -5.83
C ALA A 310 12.31 6.03 -5.60
N ARG A 311 11.65 6.62 -4.60
CA ARG A 311 11.86 8.01 -4.19
C ARG A 311 13.30 8.27 -3.78
N ILE A 312 13.85 7.45 -2.87
CA ILE A 312 15.23 7.58 -2.40
C ILE A 312 16.21 7.45 -3.56
N TYR A 313 15.99 6.48 -4.45
CA TYR A 313 16.82 6.29 -5.63
C TYR A 313 16.80 7.51 -6.57
N LEU A 314 15.62 8.07 -6.86
CA LEU A 314 15.49 9.25 -7.71
C LEU A 314 16.10 10.50 -7.08
N VAL A 315 15.89 10.70 -5.77
CA VAL A 315 16.54 11.79 -5.01
C VAL A 315 18.05 11.62 -5.04
N TYR A 316 18.57 10.42 -4.78
CA TYR A 316 20.00 10.17 -4.83
C TYR A 316 20.58 10.45 -6.23
N LYS A 317 19.95 9.91 -7.27
CA LYS A 317 20.40 10.02 -8.66
C LYS A 317 20.35 11.44 -9.21
N HIS A 318 19.28 12.17 -8.95
CA HIS A 318 19.04 13.48 -9.55
C HIS A 318 19.34 14.65 -8.62
N TYR A 319 19.17 14.52 -7.30
CA TYR A 319 19.44 15.62 -6.38
C TYR A 319 20.92 15.61 -5.93
N LEU A 320 21.39 14.50 -5.35
CA LEU A 320 22.72 14.46 -4.75
C LEU A 320 23.86 14.45 -5.78
N ARG A 321 23.67 13.78 -6.93
CA ARG A 321 24.66 13.78 -8.01
C ARG A 321 24.84 15.19 -8.61
N HIS A 322 23.76 15.96 -8.72
CA HIS A 322 23.84 17.34 -9.19
C HIS A 322 24.42 18.28 -8.14
N PHE A 323 24.07 18.12 -6.86
CA PHE A 323 24.63 18.94 -5.80
C PHE A 323 26.16 18.77 -5.66
N LYS A 324 26.65 17.52 -5.71
CA LYS A 324 28.10 17.24 -5.69
C LYS A 324 28.86 17.82 -6.89
N ALA A 325 28.21 17.95 -8.05
CA ALA A 325 28.85 18.48 -9.25
C ALA A 325 28.98 20.02 -9.24
N VAL A 326 28.14 20.71 -8.46
CA VAL A 326 28.10 22.18 -8.41
C VAL A 326 29.02 22.76 -7.34
N GLU A 327 29.53 21.92 -6.43
CA GLU A 327 30.37 22.37 -5.32
C GLU A 327 31.80 21.79 -5.40
N PRO A 328 32.62 22.14 -6.41
CA PRO A 328 34.05 22.21 -6.17
C PRO A 328 34.25 23.42 -5.25
N LEU A 329 34.16 23.19 -3.94
CA LEU A 329 34.59 24.18 -2.95
C LEU A 329 35.94 24.72 -3.45
N PRO A 330 36.09 26.04 -3.67
CA PRO A 330 37.41 26.60 -3.87
C PRO A 330 38.21 26.09 -2.66
N MET A 331 39.27 25.32 -2.92
CA MET A 331 40.26 25.05 -1.90
C MET A 331 40.71 26.42 -1.44
N VAL A 332 40.15 26.89 -0.32
CA VAL A 332 40.67 28.03 0.41
C VAL A 332 42.07 27.59 0.75
N SER A 333 43.01 28.09 -0.07
CA SER A 333 44.41 27.79 0.03
C SER A 333 44.81 28.02 1.47
N GLN A 334 45.09 26.95 2.21
CA GLN A 334 45.57 27.00 3.58
C GLN A 334 46.89 27.80 3.70
N ARG A 335 47.48 28.28 2.60
CA ARG A 335 48.58 29.25 2.62
C ARG A 335 48.19 30.62 3.18
N ALA A 336 46.93 31.06 3.11
CA ALA A 336 46.55 32.39 3.60
C ALA A 336 46.38 32.49 5.13
N LEU A 337 46.45 31.38 5.87
CA LEU A 337 46.31 31.35 7.34
C LEU A 337 47.62 31.04 8.08
N ARG A 338 48.76 30.96 7.37
CA ARG A 338 50.09 30.76 8.00
C ARG A 338 50.86 32.04 8.29
N ASP A 339 50.40 33.20 7.81
CA ASP A 339 51.14 34.47 7.94
C ASP A 339 50.55 35.45 8.99
N VAL A 340 49.56 35.03 9.78
CA VAL A 340 49.00 35.91 10.81
C VAL A 340 49.38 35.43 12.21
N SER A 341 50.43 36.10 12.71
CA SER A 341 50.73 36.44 14.10
C SER A 341 51.15 35.33 15.07
N SER A 342 52.48 35.23 15.19
CA SER A 342 53.19 35.08 16.45
C SER A 342 52.90 36.23 17.44
N PRO A 343 52.57 35.93 18.71
CA PRO A 343 52.89 36.80 19.83
C PRO A 343 53.98 36.19 20.72
N THR A 344 54.98 37.01 20.98
CA THR A 344 56.11 36.85 21.90
C THR A 344 55.67 36.56 23.34
N PRO A 345 56.41 35.72 24.10
CA PRO A 345 56.11 35.46 25.50
C PRO A 345 56.83 36.46 26.42
N SER A 346 56.05 37.25 27.17
CA SER A 346 56.55 37.95 28.36
C SER A 346 56.19 37.18 29.63
N LYS A 347 57.22 37.07 30.47
CA LYS A 347 57.45 36.28 31.66
C LYS A 347 56.75 36.89 32.90
N ILE A 348 56.65 36.06 33.96
CA ILE A 348 56.62 36.41 35.41
C ILE A 348 55.22 36.54 36.07
N SER A 349 54.83 35.51 36.83
CA SER A 349 54.81 35.49 38.31
C SER A 349 53.68 34.66 38.93
N SER A 350 54.10 33.76 39.80
CA SER A 350 53.40 33.05 40.87
C SER A 350 52.55 33.93 41.80
N LEU A 351 51.44 33.40 42.35
CA LEU A 351 51.33 33.07 43.78
C LEU A 351 50.03 32.30 44.11
N ASN A 352 50.12 31.60 45.23
CA ASN A 352 49.28 30.56 45.84
C ASN A 352 47.93 31.03 46.44
N VAL A 353 47.27 30.03 47.05
CA VAL A 353 46.38 30.07 48.25
C VAL A 353 44.89 29.93 47.88
N ALA A 354 44.30 28.73 47.93
CA ALA A 354 43.82 27.92 49.07
C ALA A 354 42.37 28.21 49.50
N THR A 355 41.72 27.13 49.93
CA THR A 355 40.55 27.01 50.84
C THR A 355 39.13 27.31 50.32
N SER A 356 38.37 26.20 50.24
CA SER A 356 36.95 25.96 50.62
C SER A 356 36.42 26.76 51.84
N PRO A 357 35.15 26.63 52.30
CA PRO A 357 33.91 26.02 51.73
C PRO A 357 32.61 26.86 51.99
N THR A 358 31.44 26.25 51.71
CA THR A 358 30.11 26.47 52.36
C THR A 358 29.42 27.83 52.26
N HIS A 359 28.17 27.89 51.77
CA HIS A 359 26.96 27.83 52.61
C HIS A 359 25.67 28.01 51.79
N SER A 360 24.60 27.41 52.32
CA SER A 360 23.19 27.48 51.95
C SER A 360 22.55 28.87 52.03
N GLY A 361 21.40 29.06 51.35
CA GLY A 361 20.30 29.85 51.91
C GLY A 361 19.48 30.73 50.96
N ILE A 362 18.30 30.23 50.57
CA ILE A 362 16.98 30.90 50.57
C ILE A 362 16.94 32.44 50.45
N LYS A 363 16.29 32.99 49.40
CA LYS A 363 15.07 33.84 49.48
C LYS A 363 14.67 34.53 48.16
N GLN A 364 13.39 34.32 47.83
CA GLN A 364 12.35 35.30 47.42
C GLN A 364 12.57 36.28 46.25
N ASN A 365 11.62 36.18 45.30
CA ASN A 365 10.72 37.24 44.82
C ASN A 365 11.25 38.67 44.66
N SER A 366 11.23 39.17 43.41
CA SER A 366 10.56 40.43 43.07
C SER A 366 10.52 40.65 41.56
N ASN A 367 9.35 41.09 41.09
CA ASN A 367 9.09 41.70 39.79
C ASN A 367 10.12 42.78 39.45
N GLY A 368 10.45 42.90 38.16
CA GLY A 368 11.22 44.01 37.62
C GLY A 368 11.21 43.95 36.10
N ASP A 369 10.26 44.66 35.51
CA ASP A 369 10.27 45.04 34.10
C ASP A 369 11.57 45.78 33.79
N SER A 370 12.32 45.27 32.81
CA SER A 370 13.33 46.07 32.10
C SER A 370 13.35 45.63 30.64
N LEU A 371 12.82 46.52 29.81
CA LEU A 371 13.09 46.60 28.37
C LEU A 371 14.60 46.49 28.14
N ASP A 372 15.03 45.43 27.46
CA ASP A 372 16.33 45.45 26.78
C ASP A 372 16.16 44.95 25.35
N GLN A 373 16.31 45.92 24.46
CA GLN A 373 16.18 45.81 23.03
C GLN A 373 17.55 45.41 22.47
N THR A 374 17.89 44.12 22.53
CA THR A 374 19.06 43.58 21.83
C THR A 374 18.68 43.01 20.48
N SER A 375 19.07 43.75 19.44
CA SER A 375 19.06 43.38 18.04
C SER A 375 19.94 42.16 17.76
N SER A 376 19.35 40.96 17.82
CA SER A 376 19.95 39.77 17.24
C SER A 376 19.75 39.81 15.72
N ILE A 377 20.79 40.21 15.00
CA ILE A 377 20.90 39.99 13.56
C ILE A 377 21.03 38.48 13.34
N ALA A 378 19.88 37.82 13.21
CA ALA A 378 19.80 36.47 12.71
C ALA A 378 20.29 36.50 11.25
N GLY A 379 21.54 36.09 11.04
CA GLY A 379 22.12 35.85 9.73
C GLY A 379 21.31 34.79 8.99
N LYS A 380 20.28 35.25 8.26
CA LYS A 380 19.47 34.45 7.35
C LYS A 380 20.43 33.96 6.27
N LYS A 381 20.93 32.72 6.41
CA LYS A 381 21.66 32.02 5.35
C LYS A 381 20.73 31.87 4.16
N THR A 382 20.74 32.87 3.28
CA THR A 382 20.17 32.76 1.94
C THR A 382 21.00 31.73 1.21
N HIS A 383 20.50 30.49 1.18
CA HIS A 383 21.03 29.44 0.32
C HIS A 383 20.99 29.94 -1.13
N LEU A 384 22.13 30.37 -1.64
CA LEU A 384 22.32 30.75 -3.04
C LEU A 384 21.97 29.55 -3.90
N ILE A 385 20.86 29.64 -4.62
CA ILE A 385 20.39 28.60 -5.53
C ILE A 385 21.27 28.68 -6.79
N PRO A 386 22.05 27.64 -7.12
CA PRO A 386 22.83 27.64 -8.34
C PRO A 386 21.92 27.67 -9.57
N ARG A 387 22.18 28.62 -10.49
CA ARG A 387 21.50 28.72 -11.78
C ARG A 387 21.96 27.59 -12.70
N VAL A 388 21.14 26.55 -12.84
CA VAL A 388 21.39 25.45 -13.78
C VAL A 388 20.94 25.88 -15.19
N SER A 389 21.87 25.99 -16.14
CA SER A 389 21.66 26.50 -17.51
C SER A 389 21.04 25.47 -18.48
N ASP A 390 20.90 24.20 -18.08
CA ASP A 390 20.46 23.12 -18.98
C ASP A 390 18.96 22.80 -18.80
N GLY A 391 18.12 23.28 -19.74
CA GLY A 391 16.65 23.35 -19.59
C GLY A 391 15.96 22.02 -19.33
N LYS A 392 16.40 20.91 -19.95
CA LYS A 392 15.81 19.58 -19.70
C LYS A 392 16.19 19.00 -18.33
N ARG A 393 17.42 19.24 -17.86
CA ARG A 393 17.87 18.77 -16.53
C ARG A 393 17.25 19.59 -15.40
N SER A 394 16.99 20.88 -15.66
CA SER A 394 16.32 21.79 -14.72
C SER A 394 14.89 21.34 -14.39
N PHE A 395 14.13 20.86 -15.38
CA PHE A 395 12.75 20.39 -15.19
C PHE A 395 12.67 19.14 -14.30
N MET A 396 13.47 18.11 -14.59
CA MET A 396 13.55 16.90 -13.76
C MET A 396 13.96 17.21 -12.33
N PHE A 397 14.92 18.11 -12.15
CA PHE A 397 15.34 18.56 -10.82
C PHE A 397 14.19 19.26 -10.06
N HIS A 398 13.38 20.09 -10.74
CA HIS A 398 12.23 20.76 -10.13
C HIS A 398 11.13 19.78 -9.76
N ILE A 399 10.81 18.81 -10.63
CA ILE A 399 9.83 17.75 -10.32
C ILE A 399 10.28 16.96 -9.08
N VAL A 400 11.53 16.50 -9.06
CA VAL A 400 12.06 15.71 -7.92
C VAL A 400 12.03 16.55 -6.65
N ARG A 401 12.45 17.82 -6.71
CA ARG A 401 12.46 18.70 -5.55
C ARG A 401 11.07 18.99 -5.00
N VAL A 402 10.08 19.26 -5.86
CA VAL A 402 8.73 19.65 -5.43
C VAL A 402 7.89 18.45 -5.02
N LEU A 403 7.99 17.33 -5.74
CA LEU A 403 7.10 16.17 -5.52
C LEU A 403 7.72 15.07 -4.64
N LEU A 404 9.05 14.95 -4.59
CA LEU A 404 9.71 13.77 -3.98
C LEU A 404 10.58 14.09 -2.76
N VAL A 405 11.11 15.31 -2.63
CA VAL A 405 11.95 15.66 -1.47
C VAL A 405 11.06 16.07 -0.30
N ARG A 406 11.04 15.27 0.76
CA ARG A 406 10.49 15.68 2.07
C ARG A 406 11.59 16.35 2.89
N ASP A 407 11.27 17.42 3.60
CA ASP A 407 12.25 18.16 4.44
C ASP A 407 12.95 17.24 5.46
N ASN A 408 12.21 16.28 6.02
CA ASN A 408 12.75 15.28 6.95
C ASN A 408 13.84 14.38 6.33
N ASP A 409 13.82 14.17 5.01
CA ASP A 409 14.85 13.37 4.35
C ASP A 409 16.13 14.17 4.17
N ILE A 410 16.00 15.47 3.83
CA ILE A 410 17.15 16.39 3.72
C ILE A 410 17.93 16.39 5.03
N ASP A 411 17.25 16.53 6.16
CA ASP A 411 17.87 16.52 7.48
C ASP A 411 18.59 15.21 7.80
N LYS A 412 18.00 14.07 7.42
CA LYS A 412 18.65 12.76 7.60
C LYS A 412 19.90 12.63 6.74
N PHE A 413 19.85 13.09 5.49
CA PHE A 413 21.00 13.07 4.60
C PHE A 413 22.11 14.01 5.08
N LEU A 414 21.77 15.22 5.54
CA LEU A 414 22.72 16.18 6.08
C LEU A 414 23.36 15.66 7.38
N LYS A 415 22.57 15.09 8.30
CA LYS A 415 23.08 14.47 9.54
C LYS A 415 23.94 13.25 9.25
N GLY A 416 23.58 12.43 8.25
CA GLY A 416 24.39 11.31 7.78
C GLY A 416 25.72 11.76 7.18
N ALA A 417 25.73 12.81 6.37
CA ALA A 417 26.94 13.38 5.78
C ALA A 417 27.87 14.03 6.82
N GLN A 418 27.31 14.63 7.88
CA GLN A 418 28.08 15.22 8.98
C GLN A 418 28.70 14.18 9.92
N ARG A 419 28.08 13.00 10.06
CA ARG A 419 28.68 11.86 10.74
C ARG A 419 29.73 11.20 9.84
N LYS A 420 30.81 11.92 9.53
CA LYS A 420 32.04 11.26 9.08
C LYS A 420 32.43 10.26 10.18
N PRO A 421 32.68 8.98 9.87
CA PRO A 421 33.27 8.08 10.85
C PRO A 421 34.63 8.68 11.21
N SER A 422 34.76 9.19 12.43
CA SER A 422 36.07 9.30 13.06
C SER A 422 36.53 7.86 13.26
N MET A 423 37.10 7.27 12.21
CA MET A 423 37.95 6.10 12.36
C MET A 423 39.09 6.56 13.24
N ARG A 424 38.93 6.36 14.54
CA ARG A 424 40.01 6.39 15.51
C ARG A 424 40.85 5.17 15.15
N VAL A 425 41.74 5.36 14.19
CA VAL A 425 42.82 4.41 13.91
C VAL A 425 43.64 4.37 15.19
N ASN A 426 43.46 3.31 15.99
CA ASN A 426 44.35 3.04 17.10
C ASN A 426 45.72 2.73 16.50
N ALA A 427 46.56 3.75 16.44
CA ALA A 427 47.95 3.66 16.03
C ALA A 427 48.75 2.96 17.15
N SER A 428 48.76 1.63 17.11
CA SER A 428 49.78 0.84 17.77
C SER A 428 50.05 -0.38 16.91
N THR A 429 50.92 -0.24 15.92
CA THR A 429 52.12 -1.08 15.72
C THR A 429 52.93 -0.49 14.57
N SER A 430 54.18 -0.17 14.89
CA SER A 430 55.22 0.35 14.01
C SER A 430 55.74 -0.76 13.09
N SER A 431 55.70 -0.55 11.77
CA SER A 431 56.79 -0.98 10.88
C SER A 431 56.72 -0.27 9.52
N ARG A 432 57.82 0.40 9.24
CA ARG A 432 58.21 1.29 8.15
C ARG A 432 58.21 0.59 6.77
N VAL A 433 57.33 1.01 5.85
CA VAL A 433 57.56 0.96 4.40
C VAL A 433 56.90 2.20 3.78
N GLY A 434 57.68 2.97 3.02
CA GLY A 434 57.22 4.18 2.33
C GLY A 434 56.38 3.85 1.09
N GLY A 435 55.39 4.70 0.80
CA GLY A 435 54.59 4.62 -0.41
C GLY A 435 53.37 5.53 -0.38
N GLU A 436 53.46 6.62 -1.14
CA GLU A 436 52.39 7.47 -1.71
C GLU A 436 51.06 7.62 -0.96
N SER A 437 50.86 8.81 -0.40
CA SER A 437 49.57 9.34 0.02
C SER A 437 48.68 9.65 -1.21
N THR A 438 47.93 8.65 -1.67
CA THR A 438 46.82 8.87 -2.59
C THR A 438 45.62 9.42 -1.81
N SER A 439 45.12 10.57 -2.26
CA SER A 439 43.93 11.20 -1.68
C SER A 439 42.76 10.21 -1.74
N MET A 440 42.11 9.98 -0.60
CA MET A 440 40.96 9.09 -0.50
C MET A 440 39.79 9.71 -1.28
N GLY A 441 39.61 9.27 -2.52
CA GLY A 441 38.62 9.78 -3.46
C GLY A 441 37.18 9.53 -2.97
N THR A 442 36.31 10.49 -3.29
CA THR A 442 34.87 10.52 -2.99
C THR A 442 34.08 9.31 -3.48
N ASP A 443 34.65 8.49 -4.36
CA ASP A 443 34.06 7.24 -4.85
C ASP A 443 33.90 6.20 -3.73
N LYS A 444 34.86 6.14 -2.78
CA LYS A 444 34.77 5.19 -1.64
C LYS A 444 33.59 5.47 -0.69
N ALA A 445 33.13 6.72 -0.61
CA ALA A 445 31.96 7.07 0.21
C ALA A 445 30.64 6.74 -0.50
N VAL A 446 30.64 6.70 -1.84
CA VAL A 446 29.51 6.20 -2.64
C VAL A 446 29.44 4.69 -2.52
N ASP A 447 30.59 4.01 -2.62
CA ASP A 447 30.68 2.56 -2.44
C ASP A 447 30.24 2.14 -1.04
N ALA A 448 30.68 2.83 0.02
CA ALA A 448 30.27 2.53 1.39
C ALA A 448 28.76 2.73 1.66
N LEU A 449 28.12 3.68 0.98
CA LEU A 449 26.67 3.90 1.10
C LEU A 449 25.89 2.84 0.33
N GLN A 450 26.40 2.45 -0.84
CA GLN A 450 25.82 1.40 -1.68
C GLN A 450 25.97 0.02 -1.01
N ASP A 451 27.11 -0.22 -0.34
CA ASP A 451 27.34 -1.37 0.52
C ASP A 451 26.40 -1.35 1.73
N SER A 452 26.17 -0.20 2.38
CA SER A 452 25.20 -0.11 3.48
C SER A 452 23.76 -0.41 3.04
N ILE A 453 23.38 -0.02 1.81
CA ILE A 453 22.07 -0.36 1.25
C ILE A 453 22.01 -1.87 0.96
N HIS A 454 23.06 -2.45 0.38
CA HIS A 454 23.14 -3.89 0.14
C HIS A 454 23.15 -4.72 1.43
N VAL A 455 23.79 -4.23 2.49
CA VAL A 455 23.77 -4.86 3.82
C VAL A 455 22.36 -4.81 4.42
N GLN A 456 21.67 -3.66 4.35
CA GLN A 456 20.28 -3.57 4.81
C GLN A 456 19.33 -4.45 3.98
N GLU A 457 19.56 -4.57 2.67
CA GLU A 457 18.80 -5.48 1.81
C GLU A 457 19.14 -6.96 2.05
N ALA A 458 20.35 -7.26 2.53
CA ALA A 458 20.78 -8.61 2.90
C ALA A 458 20.23 -9.01 4.28
N GLU A 459 20.30 -8.14 5.29
CA GLU A 459 19.69 -8.37 6.60
C GLU A 459 18.17 -8.50 6.49
N ALA A 460 17.51 -7.63 5.72
CA ALA A 460 16.08 -7.74 5.49
C ALA A 460 15.68 -8.96 4.65
N ALA A 461 16.61 -9.54 3.87
CA ALA A 461 16.37 -10.78 3.15
C ALA A 461 16.60 -12.01 4.07
N ASP A 462 17.64 -11.98 4.90
CA ASP A 462 17.93 -13.05 5.86
C ASP A 462 16.86 -13.14 6.96
N GLU A 463 16.33 -11.99 7.40
CA GLU A 463 15.21 -11.93 8.35
C GLU A 463 13.88 -12.39 7.70
N LEU A 464 13.76 -12.29 6.37
CA LEU A 464 12.59 -12.75 5.62
C LEU A 464 12.70 -14.24 5.23
N ASP A 465 13.89 -14.79 5.04
CA ASP A 465 14.12 -16.23 4.82
C ASP A 465 13.99 -17.03 6.14
N ARG A 466 14.13 -16.36 7.28
CA ARG A 466 13.90 -16.93 8.62
C ARG A 466 12.43 -16.91 9.05
N LEU A 467 11.57 -16.14 8.36
CA LEU A 467 10.13 -16.04 8.59
C LEU A 467 9.37 -16.88 7.57
#